data_AF-A0A928XPJ0-F1
#
_entry.id   AF-A0A928XPJ0-F1
#
_cell.length_a   1.000
_cell.length_b   1.000
_cell.length_c   1.000
_cell.angle_alpha   90.00
_cell.angle_beta   90.00
_cell.angle_gamma   90.00
#
_symmetry.space_group_name_H-M   'P 1'
#
loop_
_entity.id
_entity.type
_entity.pdbx_description
1 polymer ?
#
loop_
_entity_poly.entity_id
_entity_poly.type
_entity_poly.pdbx_seq_one_letter_code
_entity_poly.pdbx_strand_id
1 'polypeptide(L)'
;MADTEAELTRRLESVPEILFALLFGSRAAGTPRADSDWDVAVFLSPALSAAERFRLRARLSGELGDLGQVDVVVLNDAPPLLAHRALQGRLLTVADRTAYVRFFVATVSASEDERYFREIHDRARRERLEEGRFGRS
;
A
#
# COMPACT_ATOMS: atom_id res chain seq x y z
N MET A 1 -21.30 3.76 -5.36
CA MET A 1 -19.98 3.13 -5.19
C MET A 1 -19.24 3.01 -6.52
N ALA A 2 -19.85 2.43 -7.57
CA ALA A 2 -19.21 2.34 -8.89
C ALA A 2 -18.80 3.70 -9.48
N ASP A 3 -19.60 4.75 -9.23
CA ASP A 3 -19.34 6.10 -9.76
C ASP A 3 -18.09 6.76 -9.17
N THR A 4 -17.91 6.65 -7.84
CA THR A 4 -16.75 7.22 -7.14
C THR A 4 -15.45 6.52 -7.54
N GLU A 5 -15.49 5.20 -7.68
CA GLU A 5 -14.32 4.43 -8.11
C GLU A 5 -13.94 4.74 -9.56
N ALA A 6 -14.92 4.83 -10.47
CA ALA A 6 -14.65 5.23 -11.84
C ALA A 6 -14.04 6.63 -11.93
N GLU A 7 -14.55 7.58 -11.14
CA GLU A 7 -14.00 8.93 -11.04
C GLU A 7 -12.58 8.94 -10.45
N LEU A 8 -12.34 8.14 -9.41
CA LEU A 8 -11.01 7.96 -8.81
C LEU A 8 -10.01 7.44 -9.85
N THR A 9 -10.37 6.39 -10.59
CA THR A 9 -9.55 5.83 -11.66
C THR A 9 -9.25 6.89 -12.73
N ARG A 10 -10.28 7.64 -13.19
CA ARG A 10 -10.08 8.72 -14.17
C ARG A 10 -9.10 9.78 -13.69
N ARG A 11 -9.21 10.24 -12.44
CA ARG A 11 -8.28 11.24 -11.88
C ARG A 11 -6.86 10.70 -11.81
N LEU A 12 -6.67 9.45 -11.38
CA LEU A 12 -5.36 8.82 -11.32
C LEU A 12 -4.75 8.63 -12.71
N GLU A 13 -5.55 8.26 -13.72
CA GLU A 13 -5.11 8.13 -15.11
C GLU A 13 -4.66 9.45 -15.75
N SER A 14 -5.20 10.58 -15.27
CA SER A 14 -4.81 11.91 -15.75
C SER A 14 -3.42 12.37 -15.26
N VAL A 15 -2.80 11.62 -14.34
CA VAL A 15 -1.52 11.97 -13.73
C VAL A 15 -0.40 11.14 -14.36
N PRO A 16 0.40 11.72 -15.27
CA PRO A 16 1.37 10.98 -16.09
C PRO A 16 2.50 10.36 -15.27
N GLU A 17 2.77 10.86 -14.07
CA GLU A 17 3.78 10.31 -13.19
C GLU A 17 3.37 9.00 -12.52
N ILE A 18 2.09 8.62 -12.55
CA ILE A 18 1.58 7.36 -12.01
C ILE A 18 1.77 6.25 -13.05
N LEU A 19 2.56 5.25 -12.70
CA LEU A 19 2.79 4.07 -13.55
C LEU A 19 1.70 3.00 -13.34
N PHE A 20 1.19 2.87 -12.12
CA PHE A 20 0.01 2.09 -11.80
C PHE A 20 -0.59 2.51 -10.46
N ALA A 21 -1.86 2.20 -10.25
CA ALA A 21 -2.54 2.42 -8.98
C ALA A 21 -3.42 1.23 -8.57
N LEU A 22 -3.50 1.01 -7.27
CA LEU A 22 -4.22 -0.09 -6.62
C LEU A 22 -5.17 0.50 -5.57
N LEU A 23 -6.40 0.02 -5.53
CA LEU A 23 -7.30 0.19 -4.40
C LEU A 23 -7.04 -0.94 -3.41
N PHE A 24 -6.73 -0.63 -2.16
CA PHE A 24 -6.48 -1.63 -1.13
C PHE A 24 -7.30 -1.34 0.13
N GLY A 25 -7.03 -2.06 1.21
CA GLY A 25 -7.69 -1.84 2.49
C GLY A 25 -9.13 -2.34 2.57
N SER A 26 -9.92 -1.74 3.47
CA SER A 26 -11.23 -2.28 3.88
C SER A 26 -12.25 -2.37 2.74
N ARG A 27 -12.14 -1.47 1.74
CA ARG A 27 -13.00 -1.49 0.54
C ARG A 27 -12.60 -2.56 -0.48
N ALA A 28 -11.34 -2.99 -0.51
CA ALA A 28 -10.91 -4.10 -1.36
C ALA A 28 -11.44 -5.47 -0.87
N ALA A 29 -11.76 -5.60 0.42
CA ALA A 29 -12.24 -6.84 1.05
C ALA A 29 -13.75 -7.10 0.90
N GLY A 30 -14.50 -6.23 0.22
CA GLY A 30 -15.93 -6.45 -0.09
C GLY A 30 -16.92 -6.13 1.05
N THR A 31 -16.45 -5.68 2.21
CA THR A 31 -17.29 -5.22 3.34
C THR A 31 -17.02 -3.74 3.67
N PRO A 32 -17.31 -2.79 2.76
CA PRO A 32 -17.18 -1.37 3.06
C PRO A 32 -18.22 -0.96 4.10
N ARG A 33 -17.81 -0.22 5.14
CA ARG A 33 -18.73 0.58 5.94
C ARG A 33 -18.98 1.91 5.19
N ALA A 34 -20.11 2.57 5.46
CA ALA A 34 -20.49 3.80 4.75
C ALA A 34 -19.48 4.96 4.95
N ASP A 35 -18.68 4.88 6.00
CA ASP A 35 -17.60 5.79 6.41
C ASP A 35 -16.19 5.28 6.02
N SER A 36 -16.06 4.16 5.31
CA SER A 36 -14.75 3.59 5.00
C SER A 36 -13.92 4.53 4.12
N ASP A 37 -12.71 4.87 4.59
CA ASP A 37 -11.68 5.55 3.81
C ASP A 37 -11.35 4.76 2.53
N TRP A 38 -11.04 5.48 1.45
CA TRP A 38 -10.52 4.90 0.21
C TRP A 38 -9.00 4.84 0.28
N ASP A 39 -8.44 3.65 0.52
CA ASP A 39 -6.99 3.45 0.56
C ASP A 39 -6.46 3.21 -0.86
N VAL A 40 -5.71 4.18 -1.40
CA VAL A 40 -5.18 4.14 -2.76
C VAL A 40 -3.67 4.11 -2.73
N ALA A 41 -3.09 3.07 -3.31
CA ALA A 41 -1.66 2.94 -3.47
C ALA A 41 -1.27 3.30 -4.91
N VAL A 42 -0.34 4.23 -5.07
CA VAL A 42 0.19 4.65 -6.36
C VAL A 42 1.67 4.32 -6.44
N PHE A 43 2.10 3.78 -7.58
CA PHE A 43 3.51 3.65 -7.90
C PHE A 43 3.89 4.71 -8.91
N LEU A 44 4.84 5.55 -8.53
CA LEU A 44 5.26 6.71 -9.31
C LEU A 44 6.51 6.39 -10.13
N SER A 45 6.73 7.19 -11.17
CA SER A 45 7.93 7.11 -12.00
C SER A 45 9.20 7.17 -11.13
N PRO A 46 10.14 6.22 -11.29
CA PRO A 46 11.42 6.23 -10.58
C PRO A 46 12.30 7.46 -10.89
N ALA A 47 11.99 8.20 -11.95
CA ALA A 47 12.67 9.45 -12.29
C ALA A 47 12.38 10.57 -11.29
N LEU A 48 11.28 10.50 -10.54
CA LEU A 48 10.97 11.48 -9.50
C LEU A 48 11.86 11.28 -8.28
N SER A 49 12.41 12.37 -7.76
CA SER A 49 13.03 12.43 -6.45
C SER A 49 12.03 12.21 -5.32
N ALA A 50 12.52 11.87 -4.12
CA ALA A 50 11.67 11.71 -2.94
C ALA A 50 10.84 12.98 -2.61
N ALA A 51 11.42 14.17 -2.80
CA ALA A 51 10.73 15.44 -2.60
C ALA A 51 9.62 15.68 -3.64
N GLU A 52 9.81 15.25 -4.88
CA GLU A 52 8.77 15.31 -5.92
C GLU A 52 7.65 14.31 -5.64
N ARG A 53 7.99 13.07 -5.24
CA ARG A 53 6.99 12.08 -4.83
C ARG A 53 6.16 12.55 -3.64
N PHE A 54 6.78 13.18 -2.64
CA PHE A 54 6.08 13.75 -1.50
C PHE A 54 5.11 14.87 -1.92
N ARG A 55 5.57 15.80 -2.77
CA ARG A 55 4.73 16.89 -3.29
C ARG A 55 3.56 16.35 -4.10
N LEU A 56 3.81 15.34 -4.94
CA LEU A 56 2.76 14.70 -5.73
C LEU A 56 1.75 13.97 -4.84
N ARG A 57 2.20 13.24 -3.81
CA ARG A 57 1.30 12.64 -2.81
C ARG A 57 0.39 13.67 -2.17
N ALA A 58 0.95 14.81 -1.73
CA ALA A 58 0.17 15.88 -1.10
C ALA A 58 -0.86 16.47 -2.07
N ARG A 59 -0.47 16.70 -3.33
CA ARG A 59 -1.39 17.16 -4.39
C ARG A 59 -2.54 16.16 -4.60
N LEU A 60 -2.21 14.88 -4.80
CA LEU A 60 -3.19 13.80 -5.00
C LEU A 60 -4.14 13.70 -3.80
N SER A 61 -3.63 13.80 -2.56
CA SER A 61 -4.47 13.73 -1.37
C SER A 61 -5.47 14.88 -1.30
N GLY A 62 -5.07 16.08 -1.75
CA GLY A 62 -5.97 17.23 -1.86
C GLY A 62 -6.99 17.08 -2.99
N GLU A 63 -6.55 16.72 -4.19
CA GLU A 63 -7.40 16.56 -5.38
C GLU A 63 -8.40 15.41 -5.24
N LEU A 64 -8.03 14.33 -4.56
CA LEU A 64 -8.91 13.19 -4.34
C LEU A 64 -9.82 13.35 -3.11
N GLY A 65 -9.50 14.29 -2.22
CA GLY A 65 -10.31 14.58 -1.03
C GLY A 65 -11.75 15.03 -1.33
N ASP A 66 -11.99 15.60 -2.52
CA ASP A 66 -13.34 15.94 -2.99
C ASP A 66 -14.25 14.71 -3.18
N LEU A 67 -13.65 13.53 -3.36
CA LEU A 67 -14.36 12.26 -3.54
C LEU A 67 -14.68 11.56 -2.21
N GLY A 68 -14.22 12.13 -1.09
CA GLY A 68 -14.35 11.60 0.26
C GLY A 68 -13.00 11.48 0.98
N GLN A 69 -12.95 10.70 2.06
CA GLN A 69 -11.69 10.41 2.73
C GLN A 69 -10.88 9.42 1.88
N VAL A 70 -9.80 9.90 1.27
CA VAL A 70 -8.88 9.11 0.44
C VAL A 70 -7.48 9.17 1.07
N ASP A 71 -6.91 8.02 1.45
CA ASP A 71 -5.51 7.93 1.86
C ASP A 71 -4.66 7.49 0.68
N VAL A 72 -3.70 8.33 0.29
CA VAL A 72 -2.78 8.06 -0.82
C VAL A 72 -1.46 7.57 -0.28
N VAL A 73 -1.10 6.33 -0.64
CA VAL A 73 0.19 5.70 -0.32
C VAL A 73 1.08 5.67 -1.55
N VAL A 74 2.31 6.15 -1.43
CA VAL A 74 3.33 6.07 -2.48
C VAL A 74 4.14 4.78 -2.31
N LEU A 75 3.98 3.84 -3.24
CA LEU A 75 4.58 2.51 -3.18
C LEU A 75 6.11 2.51 -3.35
N ASN A 76 6.68 3.54 -3.96
CA ASN A 76 8.14 3.69 -4.10
C ASN A 76 8.84 3.74 -2.73
N ASP A 77 8.16 4.28 -1.72
CA ASP A 77 8.70 4.55 -0.38
C ASP A 77 7.98 3.72 0.71
N ALA A 78 7.07 2.84 0.31
CA ALA A 78 6.23 2.09 1.25
C ALA A 78 7.03 0.95 1.92
N PRO A 79 6.79 0.68 3.21
CA PRO A 79 7.35 -0.50 3.87
C PRO A 79 6.91 -1.80 3.17
N PRO A 80 7.73 -2.87 3.16
CA PRO A 80 7.43 -4.10 2.44
C PRO A 80 6.07 -4.71 2.78
N LEU A 81 5.69 -4.72 4.05
CA LEU A 81 4.38 -5.18 4.49
C LEU A 81 3.22 -4.40 3.87
N LEU A 82 3.34 -3.07 3.78
CA LEU A 82 2.29 -2.21 3.22
C LEU A 82 2.21 -2.38 1.69
N ALA A 83 3.36 -2.47 1.02
CA ALA A 83 3.45 -2.80 -0.40
C ALA A 83 2.78 -4.15 -0.71
N HIS A 84 3.06 -5.17 0.11
CA HIS A 84 2.44 -6.49 -0.04
C HIS A 84 0.91 -6.43 0.14
N ARG A 85 0.43 -5.71 1.16
CA ARG A 85 -1.02 -5.49 1.35
C ARG A 85 -1.67 -4.77 0.17
N ALA A 86 -0.98 -3.78 -0.41
CA ALA A 86 -1.48 -3.07 -1.59
C ALA A 86 -1.62 -4.00 -2.80
N LEU A 87 -0.68 -4.94 -3.01
CA LEU A 87 -0.76 -5.94 -4.07
C LEU A 87 -1.91 -6.94 -3.91
N GLN A 88 -2.38 -7.17 -2.69
CA GLN A 88 -3.59 -7.96 -2.41
C GLN A 88 -4.87 -7.20 -2.72
N GLY A 89 -4.77 -5.90 -3.00
CA GLY A 89 -5.86 -5.06 -3.43
C GLY A 89 -6.27 -5.29 -4.89
N ARG A 90 -7.07 -4.36 -5.42
CA ARG A 90 -7.57 -4.38 -6.79
C ARG A 90 -6.88 -3.32 -7.62
N LEU A 91 -6.48 -3.70 -8.83
CA LEU A 91 -5.87 -2.79 -9.79
C LEU A 91 -6.89 -1.79 -10.32
N LEU A 92 -6.60 -0.50 -10.19
CA LEU A 92 -7.42 0.59 -10.73
C LEU A 92 -6.94 1.00 -12.11
N THR A 93 -5.64 1.25 -12.26
CA THR A 93 -5.03 1.62 -13.55
C THR A 93 -3.58 1.15 -13.66
N VAL A 94 -3.12 0.93 -14.89
CA VAL A 94 -1.75 0.55 -15.24
C VAL A 94 -1.36 1.28 -16.53
N ALA A 95 -0.51 2.28 -16.40
CA ALA A 95 0.16 2.93 -17.53
C ALA A 95 1.40 2.16 -17.98
N ASP A 96 2.13 1.54 -17.04
CA ASP A 96 3.30 0.70 -17.33
C ASP A 96 3.17 -0.69 -16.70
N ARG A 97 2.83 -1.67 -17.54
CA ARG A 97 2.66 -3.08 -17.14
C ARG A 97 3.98 -3.73 -16.72
N THR A 98 5.10 -3.32 -17.31
CA THR A 98 6.42 -3.85 -16.96
C THR A 98 6.81 -3.39 -15.56
N ALA A 99 6.57 -2.11 -15.24
CA ALA A 99 6.78 -1.57 -13.90
C ALA A 99 5.93 -2.31 -12.87
N TYR A 100 4.65 -2.56 -13.17
CA TYR A 100 3.76 -3.31 -12.29
C TYR A 100 4.27 -4.73 -12.02
N VAL A 101 4.64 -5.50 -13.05
CA VAL A 101 5.14 -6.87 -12.88
C VAL A 101 6.45 -6.90 -12.10
N ARG A 102 7.37 -5.97 -12.37
CA ARG A 102 8.63 -5.86 -11.62
C ARG A 102 8.39 -5.56 -10.14
N PHE A 103 7.50 -4.61 -9.86
CA PHE A 103 7.12 -4.29 -8.49
C PHE A 103 6.46 -5.48 -7.79
N PHE A 104 5.56 -6.19 -8.48
CA PHE A 104 4.89 -7.38 -7.97
C PHE A 104 5.91 -8.44 -7.55
N VAL A 105 6.82 -8.83 -8.45
CA VAL A 105 7.85 -9.85 -8.18
C VAL A 105 8.75 -9.41 -7.02
N ALA A 106 9.25 -8.17 -7.04
CA ALA A 106 10.13 -7.66 -5.99
C ALA A 106 9.44 -7.65 -4.61
N THR A 107 8.17 -7.27 -4.55
CA THR A 107 7.41 -7.21 -3.30
C THR A 107 7.11 -8.59 -2.76
N VAL A 108 6.75 -9.55 -3.63
CA VAL A 108 6.51 -10.94 -3.21
C VAL A 108 7.79 -11.54 -2.63
N SER A 109 8.93 -11.43 -3.31
CA SER A 109 10.22 -11.91 -2.78
C SER A 109 10.57 -11.26 -1.45
N ALA A 110 10.47 -9.93 -1.33
CA ALA A 110 10.80 -9.22 -0.10
C ALA A 110 9.87 -9.59 1.07
N SER A 111 8.61 -9.91 0.79
CA SER A 111 7.65 -10.32 1.82
C SER A 111 7.92 -11.72 2.39
N GLU A 112 8.47 -12.64 1.59
CA GLU A 112 8.91 -13.96 2.05
C GLU A 112 10.10 -13.83 3.03
N ASP A 113 11.06 -12.97 2.70
CA ASP A 113 12.20 -12.65 3.57
C ASP A 113 11.74 -12.00 4.89
N GLU A 114 10.84 -11.02 4.84
CA GLU A 114 10.35 -10.33 6.04
C GLU A 114 9.47 -11.24 6.92
N ARG A 115 8.75 -12.19 6.34
CA ARG A 115 8.00 -13.22 7.10
C ARG A 115 8.98 -14.12 7.87
N TYR A 116 10.06 -14.54 7.24
CA TYR A 116 11.11 -15.32 7.88
C TYR A 116 11.73 -14.58 9.07
N PHE A 117 12.07 -13.29 8.90
CA PHE A 117 12.60 -12.46 10.01
C PHE A 117 11.60 -12.27 11.15
N ARG A 118 10.31 -12.07 10.85
CA ARG A 118 9.25 -11.98 11.88
C ARG A 118 9.09 -13.28 12.65
N GLU A 119 9.07 -14.43 11.97
CA GLU A 119 8.94 -15.74 12.62
C GLU A 119 10.10 -16.01 13.59
N ILE A 120 11.33 -15.63 13.25
CA ILE A 120 12.49 -15.70 14.16
C ILE A 120 12.32 -14.77 15.36
N HIS A 121 11.91 -13.52 15.14
CA HIS A 121 11.77 -12.53 16.20
C HIS A 121 10.62 -12.87 17.17
N ASP A 122 9.51 -13.40 16.65
CA ASP A 122 8.37 -13.87 17.45
C ASP A 122 8.66 -15.17 18.20
N ARG A 123 9.52 -16.03 17.65
CA ARG A 123 10.03 -17.21 18.37
C ARG A 123 10.89 -16.80 19.56
N ALA A 124 11.86 -15.92 19.35
CA ALA A 124 12.71 -15.39 20.42
C ALA A 124 11.91 -14.63 21.50
N ARG A 125 10.81 -13.98 21.12
CA ARG A 125 9.91 -13.30 22.07
C ARG A 125 9.07 -14.28 22.89
N ARG A 126 8.67 -15.42 22.31
CA ARG A 126 7.96 -16.50 23.02
C ARG A 126 8.87 -17.25 23.99
N GLU A 127 10.10 -17.54 23.59
CA GLU A 127 11.09 -18.21 24.43
C GLU A 127 11.40 -17.40 25.72
N ARG A 128 11.41 -16.05 25.65
CA ARG A 128 11.58 -15.19 26.85
C ARG A 128 10.36 -15.12 27.77
N LEU A 129 9.15 -15.36 27.27
CA LEU A 129 7.94 -15.42 28.10
C LEU A 129 7.83 -16.76 28.84
N GLU A 130 8.44 -17.83 28.32
CA GLU A 130 8.55 -19.13 28.97
C GLU A 130 9.68 -19.15 30.02
N GLU A 131 10.79 -18.43 29.79
CA GLU A 131 11.89 -18.29 30.76
C GLU A 131 11.59 -17.34 31.93
N GLY A 132 10.59 -16.47 31.83
CA GLY A 132 10.19 -15.50 32.86
C GLY A 132 9.39 -16.05 34.04
N ARG A 133 9.19 -17.37 34.14
CA ARG A 133 8.45 -18.01 35.24
C ARG A 133 9.37 -18.65 36.28
N PHE A 134 10.40 -17.94 36.74
CA PHE A 134 11.08 -18.26 38.00
C PHE A 134 11.40 -16.98 38.77
N GLY A 135 10.58 -16.69 39.78
CA GLY A 135 10.74 -15.52 40.63
C GLY A 135 9.58 -15.34 41.60
N ARG A 136 9.14 -16.42 42.25
CA ARG A 136 8.44 -16.32 43.55
C ARG A 136 9.39 -16.84 44.62
N SER A 137 9.92 -15.94 45.42
CA SER A 137 10.27 -16.12 46.84
C SER A 137 10.41 -14.73 47.44
#